data_AF-A0AAP1RCC1-F1
#
_entry.id   AF-A0AAP1RCC1-F1
#
_cell.length_a   1.000
_cell.length_b   1.000
_cell.length_c   1.000
_cell.angle_alpha   90.00
_cell.angle_beta   90.00
_cell.angle_gamma   90.00
#
_symmetry.space_group_name_H-M   'P 1'
#
loop_
_entity.id
_entity.type
_entity.pdbx_description
1 polymer ?
#
loop_
_entity_poly.entity_id
_entity_poly.type
_entity_poly.pdbx_seq_one_letter_code
_entity_poly.pdbx_strand_id
1 'polypeptide(L)'
;FNVAWGYWLMTAFGNVAFAVILMDAFNQFMPGVFTDGNNLNSIICGSVLIWGYNFLVLSGTKVAGFVNTLGTIAKLVPLILFVLLLGVLIDYSDLFKNFWGESPAILSGNGNDAAPVSLLSQILAPM
;
A
#
# COMPACT_ATOMS: atom_id res chain seq x y z
N PHE A 1 -3.44 20.74 23.93
CA PHE A 1 -2.02 21.06 23.69
C PHE A 1 -1.23 19.83 23.22
N ASN A 2 -1.12 18.76 24.02
CA ASN A 2 -0.36 17.55 23.65
C ASN A 2 -0.76 16.91 22.30
N VAL A 3 -2.04 16.89 21.95
CA VAL A 3 -2.52 16.31 20.68
C VAL A 3 -2.05 17.11 19.46
N ALA A 4 -1.99 18.45 19.56
CA ALA A 4 -1.52 19.29 18.46
C ALA A 4 -0.02 19.04 18.18
N TRP A 5 0.76 18.80 19.23
CA TRP A 5 2.17 18.46 19.10
C TRP A 5 2.38 17.06 18.51
N GLY A 6 1.56 16.09 18.93
CA GLY A 6 1.54 14.76 18.32
C GLY A 6 1.19 14.79 16.82
N TYR A 7 0.17 15.56 16.43
CA TYR A 7 -0.22 15.73 15.02
C TYR A 7 0.89 16.39 14.17
N TRP A 8 1.53 17.42 14.71
CA TRP A 8 2.64 18.09 14.03
C TRP A 8 3.81 17.13 13.78
N LEU A 9 4.22 16.36 14.79
CA LEU A 9 5.28 15.37 14.66
C LEU A 9 4.92 14.25 13.68
N MET A 10 3.71 13.71 13.75
CA MET A 10 3.23 12.70 12.80
C MET A 10 3.35 13.21 11.36
N THR A 11 2.91 14.45 11.12
CA THR A 11 2.93 15.04 9.77
C THR A 11 4.37 15.22 9.29
N ALA A 12 5.29 15.62 10.16
CA ALA A 12 6.71 15.76 9.81
C ALA A 12 7.35 14.42 9.43
N PHE A 13 7.18 13.37 10.24
CA PHE A 13 7.72 12.03 9.94
C PHE A 13 7.01 11.37 8.76
N GLY A 14 5.71 11.62 8.57
CA GLY A 14 4.94 11.10 7.45
C GLY A 14 5.51 11.57 6.10
N ASN A 15 5.86 12.85 5.98
CA ASN A 15 6.48 13.38 4.76
C ASN A 15 7.83 12.70 4.44
N VAL A 16 8.63 12.42 5.47
CA VAL A 16 9.90 11.70 5.32
C VAL A 16 9.67 10.25 4.89
N ALA A 17 8.72 9.55 5.52
CA ALA A 17 8.38 8.18 5.18
C ALA A 17 7.89 8.06 3.73
N PHE A 18 7.06 9.00 3.26
CA PHE A 18 6.62 9.03 1.86
C PHE A 18 7.77 9.24 0.89
N ALA A 19 8.75 10.09 1.23
CA ALA A 19 9.93 10.28 0.39
C ALA A 19 10.78 8.99 0.28
N VAL A 20 10.96 8.26 1.39
CA VAL A 20 11.69 6.97 1.40
C VAL A 20 10.99 5.92 0.54
N ILE A 21 9.67 5.76 0.71
CA ILE A 21 8.87 4.81 -0.09
C ILE A 21 8.91 5.17 -1.58
N LEU A 22 8.87 6.46 -1.92
CA LEU A 22 9.01 6.91 -3.29
C LEU A 22 10.38 6.56 -3.88
N MET A 23 11.47 6.74 -3.13
CA MET A 23 12.81 6.37 -3.56
C MET A 23 12.97 4.86 -3.75
N ASP A 24 12.38 4.07 -2.87
CA ASP A 24 12.34 2.61 -3.02
C ASP A 24 11.54 2.19 -4.27
N ALA A 25 10.40 2.83 -4.53
CA ALA A 25 9.67 2.64 -5.78
C ALA A 25 10.50 3.03 -7.02
N PHE A 26 11.31 4.09 -6.94
CA PHE A 26 12.24 4.47 -8.01
C PHE A 26 13.37 3.46 -8.22
N ASN A 27 13.80 2.76 -7.17
CA ASN A 27 14.80 1.70 -7.28
C ASN A 27 14.33 0.55 -8.20
N GLN A 28 13.01 0.31 -8.31
CA GLN A 28 12.46 -0.67 -9.26
C GLN A 28 12.73 -0.30 -10.72
N PHE A 29 12.84 1.00 -11.04
CA PHE A 29 13.18 1.48 -12.38
C PHE A 29 14.69 1.57 -12.61
N MET A 30 15.48 1.88 -11.57
CA MET A 30 16.94 1.99 -11.61
C MET A 30 17.58 1.06 -10.56
N PRO A 31 17.64 -0.26 -10.84
CA PRO A 31 18.06 -1.24 -9.86
C PRO A 31 19.48 -0.96 -9.36
N GLY A 32 19.61 -0.78 -8.04
CA GLY A 32 20.88 -0.59 -7.33
C GLY A 32 21.27 0.85 -7.03
N VAL A 33 20.53 1.84 -7.55
CA VAL A 33 20.82 3.28 -7.29
C VAL A 33 20.15 3.78 -6.02
N PHE A 34 18.94 3.27 -5.70
CA PHE A 34 18.11 3.73 -4.58
C PHE A 34 17.73 2.61 -3.62
N THR A 35 18.65 1.65 -3.41
CA THR A 35 18.43 0.44 -2.61
C THR A 35 17.76 0.75 -1.26
N ASP A 36 16.63 0.08 -1.01
CA ASP A 36 15.79 0.14 0.19
C ASP A 36 15.29 1.57 0.56
N GLY A 37 15.43 2.56 -0.33
CA GLY A 37 15.09 3.94 -0.06
C GLY A 37 15.91 4.63 1.05
N ASN A 38 16.83 3.93 1.70
CA ASN A 38 17.62 4.38 2.86
C ASN A 38 19.10 4.62 2.52
N ASN A 39 19.49 4.48 1.26
CA ASN A 39 20.84 4.83 0.81
C ASN A 39 21.09 6.34 0.91
N LEU A 40 22.35 6.75 1.05
CA LEU A 40 22.77 8.16 1.02
C LEU A 40 22.20 8.90 -0.20
N ASN A 41 22.22 8.26 -1.38
CA ASN A 41 21.66 8.82 -2.61
C ASN A 41 20.14 9.05 -2.49
N SER A 42 19.41 8.11 -1.88
CA SER A 42 17.97 8.22 -1.62
C SER A 42 17.65 9.36 -0.64
N ILE A 43 18.48 9.55 0.39
CA ILE A 43 18.31 10.64 1.36
C ILE A 43 18.50 12.01 0.69
N ILE A 44 19.54 12.16 -0.12
CA ILE A 44 19.83 13.43 -0.82
C ILE A 44 18.69 13.74 -1.79
N CYS A 45 18.30 12.78 -2.63
CA CYS A 45 17.22 12.95 -3.59
C CYS A 45 15.88 13.22 -2.89
N GLY A 46 15.55 12.47 -1.84
CA GLY A 46 14.34 12.65 -1.03
C GLY A 46 14.28 14.03 -0.38
N SER A 47 15.39 14.53 0.15
CA SER A 47 15.48 15.88 0.73
C SER A 47 15.21 16.97 -0.32
N VAL A 48 15.81 16.84 -1.51
CA VAL A 48 15.57 17.77 -2.63
C VAL A 48 14.09 17.79 -3.02
N LEU A 49 13.43 16.64 -3.07
CA LEU A 49 12.00 16.57 -3.36
C LEU A 49 11.13 17.24 -2.29
N ILE A 50 11.44 17.02 -1.00
CA ILE A 50 10.70 17.63 0.11
C ILE A 50 10.80 19.17 0.04
N TRP A 51 12.01 19.69 -0.16
CA TRP A 51 12.21 21.13 -0.30
C TRP A 51 11.56 21.67 -1.58
N GLY A 52 11.63 20.95 -2.69
CA GLY A 52 10.94 21.32 -3.93
C GLY A 52 9.42 21.42 -3.75
N TYR A 53 8.82 20.43 -3.07
CA TYR A 53 7.40 20.47 -2.72
C TYR A 53 7.07 21.62 -1.76
N ASN A 54 7.93 21.89 -0.78
CA ASN A 54 7.77 23.03 0.12
C ASN A 54 7.75 24.36 -0.65
N PHE A 55 8.69 24.58 -1.57
CA PHE A 55 8.70 25.77 -2.43
C PHE A 55 7.47 25.85 -3.33
N LEU A 56 6.98 24.72 -3.86
CA LEU A 56 5.76 24.67 -4.66
C LEU A 56 4.54 25.13 -3.85
N VAL A 57 4.43 24.69 -2.59
CA VAL A 57 3.34 25.11 -1.68
C VAL A 57 3.45 26.59 -1.34
N LEU A 58 4.67 27.10 -1.09
CA LEU A 58 4.92 28.51 -0.83
C LEU A 58 4.64 29.41 -2.05
N SER A 59 4.79 28.88 -3.27
CA SER A 59 4.56 29.61 -4.53
C SER A 59 3.08 29.89 -4.82
N GLY A 60 2.16 29.39 -4.00
CA GLY A 60 0.77 29.81 -3.99
C GLY A 60 -0.23 28.65 -3.95
N THR A 61 -1.38 28.92 -3.32
CA THR A 61 -2.45 27.93 -3.13
C THR A 61 -3.06 27.42 -4.43
N LYS A 62 -3.01 28.22 -5.51
CA LYS A 62 -3.52 27.83 -6.83
C LYS A 62 -2.68 26.72 -7.47
N VAL A 63 -1.36 26.78 -7.35
CA VAL A 63 -0.44 25.76 -7.89
C VAL A 63 -0.52 24.50 -7.03
N ALA A 64 -0.50 24.65 -5.70
CA ALA A 64 -0.64 23.54 -4.76
C ALA A 64 -1.99 22.79 -4.93
N GLY A 65 -3.08 23.53 -5.15
CA GLY A 65 -4.40 22.95 -5.41
C GLY A 65 -4.43 22.09 -6.67
N PHE A 66 -3.83 22.56 -7.77
CA PHE A 66 -3.73 21.79 -9.02
C PHE A 66 -2.95 20.49 -8.84
N VAL A 67 -1.80 20.53 -8.15
CA VAL A 67 -1.00 19.33 -7.86
C VAL A 67 -1.79 18.33 -7.02
N ASN A 68 -2.56 18.80 -6.04
CA ASN A 68 -3.41 17.93 -5.24
C ASN A 68 -4.51 17.28 -6.08
N THR A 69 -5.19 18.03 -6.96
CA THR A 69 -6.19 17.47 -7.88
C THR A 69 -5.58 16.41 -8.81
N LEU A 70 -4.40 16.68 -9.36
CA LEU A 70 -3.68 15.72 -10.19
C LEU A 70 -3.33 14.45 -9.39
N GLY A 71 -2.90 14.62 -8.13
CA GLY A 71 -2.66 13.51 -7.21
C GLY A 71 -3.91 12.67 -6.93
N THR A 72 -5.09 13.30 -6.84
CA THR A 72 -6.36 12.57 -6.72
C THR A 72 -6.64 11.73 -7.95
N ILE A 73 -6.49 12.30 -9.15
CA ILE A 73 -6.70 11.56 -10.41
C ILE A 73 -5.70 10.39 -10.50
N ALA A 74 -4.43 10.63 -10.19
CA ALA A 74 -3.39 9.62 -10.22
C ALA A 74 -3.65 8.45 -9.26
N LYS A 75 -4.30 8.70 -8.11
CA LYS A 75 -4.72 7.66 -7.17
C LYS A 75 -5.99 6.93 -7.62
N LEU A 76 -6.93 7.64 -8.25
CA LEU A 76 -8.19 7.05 -8.70
C LEU A 76 -7.98 6.07 -9.87
N VAL A 77 -7.06 6.33 -10.79
CA VAL A 77 -6.79 5.45 -11.93
C VAL A 77 -6.46 4.00 -11.52
N PRO A 78 -5.43 3.73 -10.69
CA PRO A 78 -5.12 2.37 -10.26
C PRO A 78 -6.22 1.77 -9.38
N LEU A 79 -6.93 2.59 -8.58
CA LEU A 79 -8.05 2.11 -7.76
C LEU A 79 -9.22 1.62 -8.62
N ILE A 80 -9.61 2.40 -9.64
CA ILE A 80 -10.67 2.01 -10.58
C ILE A 80 -10.23 0.79 -11.40
N LEU A 81 -8.98 0.78 -11.86
CA LEU A 81 -8.42 -0.38 -12.57
C LEU A 81 -8.48 -1.64 -11.71
N PHE A 82 -8.11 -1.55 -10.43
CA PHE A 82 -8.18 -2.66 -9.49
C PHE A 82 -9.63 -3.16 -9.31
N VAL A 83 -10.60 -2.25 -9.14
CA VAL A 83 -12.02 -2.61 -9.02
C VAL A 83 -12.55 -3.28 -10.29
N LEU A 84 -12.18 -2.78 -11.47
CA LEU A 84 -12.58 -3.38 -12.75
C LEU A 84 -11.97 -4.76 -12.95
N LEU A 85 -10.67 -4.92 -12.66
CA LEU A 85 -9.98 -6.20 -12.77
C LEU A 85 -10.57 -7.22 -11.80
N LEU A 86 -10.83 -6.84 -10.55
CA LEU A 86 -11.55 -7.70 -9.61
C LEU A 86 -12.93 -8.08 -10.15
N GLY A 87 -13.72 -7.12 -10.62
CA GLY A 87 -15.05 -7.41 -11.16
C GLY A 87 -15.06 -8.40 -12.33
N VAL A 88 -14.02 -8.40 -13.17
CA VAL A 88 -13.95 -9.28 -14.34
C VAL A 88 -13.29 -10.64 -14.02
N LEU A 89 -12.26 -10.64 -13.17
CA LEU A 89 -11.44 -11.82 -12.89
C LEU A 89 -11.95 -12.65 -11.70
N ILE A 90 -12.90 -12.15 -10.92
CA ILE A 90 -13.39 -12.86 -9.75
C ILE A 90 -14.44 -13.92 -10.12
N ASP A 91 -14.23 -15.13 -9.64
CA ASP A 91 -15.23 -16.19 -9.70
C ASP A 91 -16.31 -15.93 -8.64
N TYR A 92 -17.41 -15.32 -9.05
CA TYR A 92 -18.55 -15.03 -8.18
C TYR A 92 -19.07 -16.26 -7.42
N SER A 93 -18.97 -17.44 -8.04
CA SER A 93 -19.41 -18.67 -7.38
C SER A 93 -18.56 -18.99 -6.15
N ASP A 94 -17.23 -18.83 -6.21
CA ASP A 94 -16.34 -19.05 -5.06
C ASP A 94 -16.45 -17.92 -4.03
N LEU A 95 -16.72 -16.70 -4.48
CA LEU A 95 -16.97 -15.54 -3.62
C LEU A 95 -18.23 -15.73 -2.75
N PHE A 96 -19.32 -16.24 -3.33
CA PHE A 96 -20.60 -16.43 -2.60
C PHE A 96 -20.71 -17.77 -1.87
N LYS A 97 -19.98 -18.81 -2.29
CA LYS A 97 -20.01 -20.14 -1.63
C LYS A 97 -19.54 -20.09 -0.17
N ASN A 98 -18.60 -19.21 0.16
CA ASN A 98 -18.02 -19.12 1.49
C ASN A 98 -17.95 -17.68 2.00
N PHE A 99 -18.94 -16.86 1.63
CA PHE A 99 -18.99 -15.44 1.99
C PHE A 99 -18.93 -15.22 3.51
N TRP A 100 -19.46 -16.16 4.29
CA TRP A 100 -19.50 -16.10 5.75
C TRP A 100 -18.35 -16.86 6.44
N GLY A 101 -17.49 -17.55 5.68
CA GLY A 101 -16.33 -18.27 6.23
C GLY A 101 -16.66 -19.53 7.03
N GLU A 102 -17.85 -20.13 6.84
CA GLU A 102 -18.32 -21.31 7.58
C GLU A 102 -17.58 -22.60 7.19
N SER A 103 -16.82 -22.61 6.09
CA SER A 103 -16.05 -23.77 5.64
C SER A 103 -14.57 -23.44 5.53
N PRO A 104 -13.69 -23.92 6.43
CA PRO A 104 -12.26 -23.83 6.21
C PRO A 104 -11.89 -24.79 5.08
N ALA A 105 -11.83 -24.29 3.85
CA ALA A 105 -11.29 -25.03 2.72
C ALA A 105 -9.76 -25.11 2.88
N ILE A 106 -9.28 -26.11 3.62
CA ILE A 106 -7.87 -26.47 3.55
C ILE A 106 -7.67 -27.28 2.29
N LEU A 107 -6.90 -26.72 1.35
CA LEU A 107 -6.28 -27.46 0.27
C LEU A 107 -5.27 -28.43 0.89
N SER A 108 -5.74 -29.58 1.37
CA SER A 108 -4.88 -30.70 1.71
C SER A 108 -4.39 -31.31 0.40
N GLY A 109 -3.08 -31.40 0.23
CA GLY A 109 -2.46 -31.94 -0.96
C GLY A 109 -3.00 -33.33 -1.29
N ASN A 110 -3.44 -33.47 -2.54
CA ASN A 110 -3.73 -34.72 -3.26
C ASN A 110 -5.09 -35.40 -2.95
N GLY A 111 -6.11 -35.01 -3.72
CA GLY A 111 -7.33 -35.80 -3.93
C GLY A 111 -8.60 -35.15 -3.39
N ASN A 112 -9.34 -34.54 -4.30
CA ASN A 112 -10.80 -34.36 -4.42
C ASN A 112 -11.78 -34.86 -3.33
N ASP A 113 -11.54 -34.59 -2.05
CA ASP A 113 -12.56 -34.65 -0.98
C ASP A 113 -12.36 -33.53 0.05
N ALA A 114 -13.27 -32.54 0.04
CA ALA A 114 -13.29 -31.43 1.00
C ALA A 114 -14.02 -31.87 2.28
N ALA A 115 -13.29 -32.36 3.28
CA ALA A 115 -13.85 -32.66 4.60
C ALA A 115 -13.63 -31.47 5.57
N PRO A 116 -14.66 -31.03 6.32
CA PRO A 116 -14.52 -29.94 7.29
C PRO A 116 -13.73 -30.44 8.51
N VAL A 117 -12.48 -30.00 8.65
CA VAL A 117 -11.65 -30.23 9.85
C VAL A 117 -11.70 -28.99 10.74
N SER A 118 -12.14 -29.19 11.99
CA SER A 118 -12.30 -28.11 12.97
C SER A 118 -10.95 -27.49 13.35
N LEU A 119 -10.93 -26.20 13.70
CA LEU A 119 -9.70 -25.51 14.13
C LEU A 119 -8.99 -26.21 15.29
N LEU A 120 -9.75 -26.96 16.10
CA LEU A 120 -9.23 -27.77 17.20
C LEU A 120 -8.32 -28.91 16.69
N SER A 121 -8.63 -29.51 15.53
CA SER A 121 -7.78 -30.57 14.96
C SER A 121 -6.49 -30.03 14.32
N GLN A 122 -6.45 -28.76 13.92
CA GLN A 122 -5.25 -28.12 13.36
C GLN A 122 -4.29 -27.63 14.45
N ILE A 123 -4.83 -27.12 15.56
CA ILE A 123 -4.03 -26.73 16.73
C ILE A 123 -3.44 -27.94 17.46
N LEU A 124 -4.14 -29.08 17.44
CA LEU A 124 -3.72 -30.31 18.12
C LEU A 124 -2.91 -31.27 17.22
N ALA A 125 -2.71 -30.94 15.93
CA ALA A 125 -1.84 -31.73 15.07
C ALA A 125 -0.37 -31.57 15.54
N PRO A 126 0.38 -32.67 15.75
CA PRO A 126 1.81 -32.55 16.02
C PRO A 126 2.49 -31.94 14.78
N MET A 127 3.28 -30.90 15.00
CA MET A 127 4.14 -30.28 13.98
C MET A 127 5.09 -31.31 13.35
#